data_AF-A0A085W5F2-F1
#
_entry.id   AF-A0A085W5F2-F1
#
_cell.length_a   1.000
_cell.length_b   1.000
_cell.length_c   1.000
_cell.angle_alpha   90.00
_cell.angle_beta   90.00
_cell.angle_gamma   90.00
#
_symmetry.space_group_name_H-M   'P 1'
#
loop_
_entity.id
_entity.type
_entity.pdbx_description
1 polymer ?
#
loop_
_entity_poly.entity_id
_entity_poly.type
_entity_poly.pdbx_seq_one_letter_code
_entity_poly.pdbx_strand_id
1 'polypeptide(L)'
;MKKKIAIAASAVLAVVLLSGFRGGGWSRDPERIKQMITWKLDDKLEDLDATEAQKQAIHGVKDRLFEEGKTLATEHKATRVEVLSQLESDYPDSQKLHSIVDTRIDAVRAFAHKVVDAALEVHKVLTPEQRKTLSTEYRERMGDQP
;
A
#
# COMPACT_ATOMS: atom_id res chain seq x y z
N MET A 1 -6.18 34.50 -24.79
CA MET A 1 -6.70 33.30 -24.09
C MET A 1 -5.56 32.30 -23.91
N LYS A 2 -4.74 32.38 -22.84
CA LYS A 2 -3.57 31.48 -22.64
C LYS A 2 -3.31 31.08 -21.18
N LYS A 3 -4.24 31.38 -20.26
CA LYS A 3 -4.04 31.15 -18.81
C LYS A 3 -4.76 29.91 -18.23
N LYS A 4 -5.52 29.15 -19.03
CA LYS A 4 -6.26 27.97 -18.54
C LYS A 4 -5.46 26.65 -18.60
N ILE A 5 -4.39 26.60 -19.39
CA ILE A 5 -3.60 25.37 -19.62
C ILE A 5 -2.61 25.10 -18.46
N ALA A 6 -2.12 26.14 -17.77
CA ALA A 6 -1.12 25.99 -16.71
C ALA A 6 -1.66 25.36 -15.41
N ILE A 7 -2.96 25.48 -15.13
CA ILE A 7 -3.59 24.93 -13.92
C ILE A 7 -4.00 23.46 -14.13
N ALA A 8 -4.37 23.07 -15.35
CA ALA A 8 -4.68 21.69 -15.68
C ALA A 8 -3.45 20.77 -15.55
N ALA A 9 -2.26 21.26 -15.94
CA ALA A 9 -1.02 20.49 -15.85
C ALA A 9 -0.58 20.18 -14.41
N SER A 10 -0.77 21.10 -13.46
CA SER A 10 -0.35 20.91 -12.06
C SER A 10 -1.30 20.01 -11.26
N ALA A 11 -2.62 20.16 -11.47
CA ALA A 11 -3.61 19.28 -10.83
C ALA A 11 -3.45 17.83 -11.29
N VAL A 12 -3.23 17.61 -12.59
CA VAL A 12 -2.94 16.27 -13.12
C VAL A 12 -1.64 15.71 -12.54
N LEU A 13 -0.57 16.50 -12.46
CA LEU A 13 0.69 16.07 -11.84
C LEU A 13 0.51 15.62 -10.38
N ALA A 14 -0.29 16.36 -9.60
CA ALA A 14 -0.63 15.97 -8.24
C ALA A 14 -1.42 14.64 -8.19
N VAL A 15 -2.39 14.44 -9.10
CA VAL A 15 -3.14 13.18 -9.19
C VAL A 15 -2.23 12.02 -9.60
N VAL A 16 -1.29 12.23 -10.53
CA VAL A 16 -0.30 11.24 -10.96
C VAL A 16 0.62 10.82 -9.80
N LEU A 17 1.09 11.78 -9.00
CA LEU A 17 1.92 11.53 -7.82
C LEU A 17 1.17 10.77 -6.71
N LEU A 18 -0.08 11.14 -6.44
CA LEU A 18 -0.91 10.51 -5.38
C LEU A 18 -1.53 9.18 -5.78
N SER A 19 -1.74 8.97 -7.08
CA SER A 19 -2.19 7.70 -7.60
C SER A 19 -1.05 6.67 -7.61
N GLY A 20 0.22 7.09 -7.74
CA GLY A 20 1.36 6.18 -7.70
C GLY A 20 1.87 5.79 -9.09
N PHE A 21 1.82 6.73 -10.04
CA PHE A 21 2.48 6.64 -11.33
C PHE A 21 4.01 6.72 -11.17
N ARG A 22 4.63 5.73 -10.52
CA ARG A 22 6.03 5.40 -10.78
C ARG A 22 6.04 4.48 -11.99
N GLY A 23 6.44 5.01 -13.15
CA GLY A 23 6.75 4.22 -14.33
C GLY A 23 7.78 3.15 -13.98
N GLY A 24 7.40 1.90 -14.17
CA GLY A 24 8.20 0.72 -13.86
C GLY A 24 7.37 -0.51 -14.19
N GLY A 25 7.51 -0.98 -15.43
CA GLY A 25 6.75 -2.10 -15.97
C GLY A 25 7.05 -3.39 -15.24
N TRP A 26 6.25 -3.72 -14.22
CA TRP A 26 6.00 -5.08 -13.82
C TRP A 26 4.50 -5.20 -13.63
N SER A 27 3.81 -5.81 -14.59
CA SER A 27 2.51 -6.43 -14.34
C SER A 27 2.74 -7.53 -13.30
N ARG A 28 2.78 -7.14 -12.02
CA ARG A 28 2.85 -8.10 -10.92
C ARG A 28 1.46 -8.71 -10.79
N ASP A 29 1.33 -9.89 -11.38
CA ASP A 29 0.28 -10.85 -11.06
C ASP A 29 0.02 -10.84 -9.54
N PRO A 30 -1.21 -10.51 -9.09
CA PRO A 30 -1.55 -10.48 -7.68
C PRO A 30 -1.17 -11.78 -6.96
N GLU A 31 -1.31 -12.93 -7.62
CA GLU A 31 -0.98 -14.22 -7.00
C GLU A 31 0.52 -14.38 -6.78
N ARG A 32 1.36 -13.90 -7.71
CA ARG A 32 2.81 -13.86 -7.50
C ARG A 32 3.21 -12.92 -6.37
N ILE A 33 2.51 -11.80 -6.19
CA ILE A 33 2.73 -10.91 -5.03
C ILE A 33 2.37 -11.65 -3.75
N LYS A 34 1.20 -12.29 -3.71
CA LYS A 34 0.72 -13.04 -2.53
C LYS A 34 1.70 -14.13 -2.13
N GLN A 35 2.22 -14.88 -3.10
CA GLN A 35 3.24 -15.91 -2.89
C GLN A 35 4.54 -15.32 -2.33
N MET A 36 5.04 -14.23 -2.91
CA MET A 36 6.25 -13.57 -2.42
C MET A 36 6.08 -13.03 -0.99
N ILE A 37 4.93 -12.43 -0.67
CA ILE A 37 4.63 -11.97 0.69
C ILE A 37 4.54 -13.15 1.66
N THR A 38 3.88 -14.23 1.25
CA THR A 38 3.73 -15.44 2.07
C THR A 38 5.10 -16.05 2.36
N TRP A 39 5.95 -16.23 1.35
CA TRP A 39 7.32 -16.75 1.54
C TRP A 39 8.15 -15.90 2.51
N LYS A 40 8.13 -14.57 2.36
CA LYS A 40 8.86 -13.67 3.28
C LYS A 40 8.29 -13.70 4.69
N LEU A 41 6.99 -13.90 4.82
CA LEU A 41 6.34 -14.02 6.12
C LEU A 41 6.74 -15.33 6.79
N ASP A 42 6.71 -16.44 6.05
CA ASP A 42 7.07 -17.77 6.55
C ASP A 42 8.52 -17.79 7.05
N ASP A 43 9.45 -17.31 6.23
CA ASP A 43 10.86 -17.14 6.59
C ASP A 43 11.03 -16.35 7.90
N LYS A 44 10.31 -15.23 8.03
CA LYS A 44 10.36 -14.40 9.25
C LYS A 44 9.73 -15.09 10.47
N LEU A 45 8.68 -15.88 10.27
CA LEU A 45 8.01 -16.60 11.36
C LEU A 45 8.84 -17.80 11.81
N GLU A 46 9.58 -18.42 10.90
CA GLU A 46 10.59 -19.44 11.21
C GLU A 46 11.75 -18.86 12.01
N ASP A 47 12.32 -17.71 11.60
CA ASP A 47 13.34 -16.98 12.37
C ASP A 47 12.93 -16.65 13.81
N LEU A 48 11.62 -16.45 14.03
CA LEU A 48 11.05 -16.11 15.33
C LEU A 48 10.65 -17.33 16.16
N ASP A 49 10.92 -18.55 15.68
CA ASP A 49 10.44 -19.79 16.27
C ASP A 49 8.93 -19.73 16.58
N ALA A 50 8.15 -19.16 15.66
CA ALA A 50 6.72 -18.96 15.87
C ALA A 50 6.00 -20.32 15.99
N THR A 51 5.12 -20.44 16.99
CA THR A 51 4.27 -21.63 17.13
C THR A 51 3.28 -21.72 15.98
N GLU A 52 2.77 -22.92 15.70
CA GLU A 52 1.75 -23.13 14.65
C GLU A 52 0.50 -22.25 14.85
N ALA A 53 0.08 -22.05 16.11
CA ALA A 53 -1.02 -21.16 16.44
C ALA A 53 -0.72 -19.69 16.08
N GLN A 54 0.50 -19.22 16.33
CA GLN A 54 0.93 -17.88 15.95
C GLN A 54 1.01 -17.73 14.42
N LYS A 55 1.58 -18.72 13.72
CA LYS A 55 1.64 -18.74 12.25
C LYS A 55 0.25 -18.63 11.65
N GLN A 56 -0.69 -19.47 12.10
CA GLN A 56 -2.06 -19.46 11.60
C GLN A 56 -2.75 -18.10 11.83
N ALA A 57 -2.61 -17.52 13.01
CA ALA A 57 -3.18 -16.20 13.31
C ALA A 57 -2.59 -15.10 12.41
N ILE A 58 -1.27 -15.07 12.24
CA ILE A 58 -0.58 -14.04 11.46
C ILE A 58 -0.85 -14.21 9.95
N HIS A 59 -1.01 -15.44 9.46
CA HIS A 59 -1.48 -15.69 8.10
C HIS A 59 -2.88 -15.14 7.85
N GLY A 60 -3.81 -15.31 8.79
CA GLY A 60 -5.15 -14.74 8.69
C GLY A 60 -5.11 -13.21 8.57
N VAL A 61 -4.25 -12.55 9.33
CA VAL A 61 -4.03 -11.10 9.23
C VAL A 61 -3.46 -10.72 7.85
N LYS A 62 -2.44 -11.45 7.37
CA LYS A 62 -1.83 -11.25 6.06
C LYS A 62 -2.85 -11.39 4.92
N ASP A 63 -3.66 -12.45 4.93
CA ASP A 63 -4.64 -12.70 3.87
C ASP A 63 -5.71 -11.59 3.83
N ARG A 64 -6.20 -11.15 5.00
CA ARG A 64 -7.13 -10.01 5.08
C ARG A 64 -6.52 -8.73 4.50
N LEU A 65 -5.30 -8.37 4.90
CA LEU A 65 -4.63 -7.17 4.37
C LEU A 65 -4.35 -7.28 2.87
N PHE A 66 -4.01 -8.48 2.39
CA PHE A 66 -3.75 -8.70 0.97
C PHE A 66 -5.01 -8.48 0.13
N GLU A 67 -6.17 -9.02 0.53
CA GLU A 67 -7.41 -8.81 -0.22
C GLU A 67 -7.84 -7.34 -0.20
N GLU A 68 -7.69 -6.64 0.92
CA GLU A 68 -7.96 -5.19 0.99
C GLU A 68 -7.01 -4.38 0.10
N GLY A 69 -5.72 -4.72 0.10
CA GLY A 69 -4.73 -4.09 -0.76
C GLY A 69 -4.99 -4.35 -2.25
N LYS A 70 -5.49 -5.55 -2.59
CA LYS A 70 -5.89 -5.91 -3.97
C LYS A 70 -7.08 -5.07 -4.45
N THR A 71 -8.07 -4.83 -3.59
CA THR A 71 -9.18 -3.90 -3.88
C THR A 71 -8.64 -2.49 -4.13
N LEU A 72 -7.79 -1.97 -3.24
CA LEU A 72 -7.17 -0.65 -3.38
C LEU A 72 -6.33 -0.50 -4.66
N ALA A 73 -5.68 -1.58 -5.10
CA ALA A 73 -4.92 -1.62 -6.35
C ALA A 73 -5.83 -1.66 -7.59
N THR A 74 -6.97 -2.34 -7.49
CA THR A 74 -7.97 -2.41 -8.58
C THR A 74 -8.64 -1.06 -8.78
N GLU A 75 -9.05 -0.41 -7.69
CA GLU A 75 -9.57 0.96 -7.70
C GLU A 75 -8.54 1.94 -8.29
N HIS A 76 -7.27 1.79 -7.90
CA HIS A 76 -6.20 2.59 -8.49
C HIS A 76 -6.09 2.44 -10.01
N LYS A 77 -6.21 1.21 -10.54
CA LYS A 77 -6.21 0.97 -11.99
C LYS A 77 -7.36 1.73 -12.67
N ALA A 78 -8.56 1.71 -12.10
CA ALA A 78 -9.71 2.45 -12.62
C ALA A 78 -9.46 3.98 -12.58
N THR A 79 -8.93 4.50 -11.47
CA THR A 79 -8.52 5.90 -11.36
C THR A 79 -7.53 6.31 -12.45
N ARG A 80 -6.54 5.48 -12.78
CA ARG A 80 -5.56 5.79 -13.84
C ARG A 80 -6.21 5.94 -15.21
N VAL A 81 -7.18 5.09 -15.53
CA VAL A 81 -7.94 5.18 -16.80
C VAL A 81 -8.71 6.48 -16.85
N GLU A 82 -9.36 6.86 -15.76
CA GLU A 82 -10.10 8.12 -15.68
C GLU A 82 -9.18 9.34 -15.80
N VAL A 83 -8.04 9.35 -15.11
CA VAL A 83 -7.07 10.44 -15.19
C VAL A 83 -6.49 10.57 -16.59
N LEU A 84 -6.22 9.45 -17.27
CA LEU A 84 -5.80 9.45 -18.67
C LEU A 84 -6.88 10.06 -19.58
N SER A 85 -8.15 9.71 -19.37
CA SER A 85 -9.27 10.29 -20.12
C SER A 85 -9.40 11.81 -19.88
N GLN A 86 -9.21 12.28 -18.64
CA GLN A 86 -9.19 13.72 -18.35
C GLN A 86 -8.00 14.43 -19.03
N LEU A 87 -6.85 13.76 -19.10
CA LEU A 87 -5.64 14.26 -19.76
C LEU A 87 -5.80 14.40 -21.27
N GLU A 88 -6.51 13.47 -21.90
CA GLU A 88 -6.76 13.44 -23.35
C GLU A 88 -7.91 14.36 -23.78
N SER A 89 -8.66 14.93 -22.83
CA SER A 89 -9.79 15.83 -23.09
C SER A 89 -9.32 17.25 -23.42
N ASP A 90 -9.97 17.89 -24.40
CA ASP A 90 -9.82 19.33 -24.69
C ASP A 90 -10.32 20.21 -23.53
N TYR A 91 -11.21 19.67 -22.69
CA TYR A 91 -11.83 20.35 -21.55
C TYR A 91 -11.82 19.42 -20.33
N PRO A 92 -10.68 19.31 -19.62
CA PRO A 92 -10.59 18.51 -18.40
C PRO A 92 -11.51 19.07 -17.30
N ASP A 93 -12.19 18.18 -16.58
CA ASP A 93 -13.04 18.52 -15.45
C ASP A 93 -12.19 18.63 -14.17
N SER A 94 -11.92 19.87 -13.75
CA SER A 94 -11.16 20.13 -12.53
C SER A 94 -11.83 19.59 -11.27
N GLN A 95 -13.17 19.66 -11.16
CA GLN A 95 -13.88 19.20 -9.98
C GLN A 95 -13.79 17.68 -9.87
N LYS A 96 -13.90 16.98 -11.00
CA LYS A 96 -13.71 15.53 -11.06
C LYS A 96 -12.29 15.13 -10.67
N LEU A 97 -11.27 15.83 -11.17
CA LEU A 97 -9.87 15.57 -10.79
C LEU A 97 -9.59 15.77 -9.30
N HIS A 98 -10.15 16.82 -8.68
CA HIS A 98 -10.05 17.01 -7.23
C HIS A 98 -10.75 15.88 -6.46
N SER A 99 -11.97 15.50 -6.86
CA SER A 99 -12.69 14.39 -6.22
C SER A 99 -11.94 13.06 -6.32
N ILE A 100 -11.27 12.80 -7.44
CA ILE A 100 -10.39 11.64 -7.61
C ILE A 100 -9.23 11.66 -6.59
N VAL A 101 -8.60 12.82 -6.40
CA VAL A 101 -7.52 13.00 -5.42
C VAL A 101 -8.03 12.72 -4.01
N ASP A 102 -9.14 13.33 -3.62
CA ASP A 102 -9.70 13.20 -2.27
C ASP A 102 -10.06 11.74 -1.97
N THR A 103 -10.77 11.10 -2.91
CA THR A 103 -11.13 9.67 -2.80
C THR A 103 -9.89 8.80 -2.65
N ARG A 104 -8.82 9.09 -3.41
CA ARG A 104 -7.58 8.31 -3.34
C ARG A 104 -6.86 8.48 -2.01
N ILE A 105 -6.79 9.72 -1.51
CA ILE A 105 -6.19 10.02 -0.21
C ILE A 105 -6.96 9.31 0.91
N ASP A 106 -8.29 9.37 0.88
CA ASP A 106 -9.14 8.74 1.89
C ASP A 106 -9.00 7.22 1.90
N ALA A 107 -8.99 6.59 0.72
CA ALA A 107 -8.79 5.15 0.59
C ALA A 107 -7.41 4.70 1.11
N VAL A 108 -6.34 5.44 0.76
CA VAL A 108 -4.98 5.17 1.25
C VAL A 108 -4.88 5.37 2.76
N ARG A 109 -5.49 6.44 3.30
CA ARG A 109 -5.52 6.70 4.75
C ARG A 109 -6.23 5.58 5.50
N ALA A 110 -7.42 5.18 5.02
CA ALA A 110 -8.18 4.10 5.62
C ALA A 110 -7.40 2.79 5.62
N PHE A 111 -6.75 2.44 4.51
CA PHE A 111 -5.91 1.25 4.43
C PHE A 111 -4.70 1.33 5.37
N ALA A 112 -4.03 2.48 5.46
CA ALA A 112 -2.90 2.66 6.37
C ALA A 112 -3.29 2.43 7.85
N HIS A 113 -4.46 2.90 8.28
CA HIS A 113 -4.96 2.61 9.63
C HIS A 113 -5.15 1.10 9.85
N LYS A 114 -5.73 0.39 8.89
CA LYS A 114 -5.88 -1.07 8.99
C LYS A 114 -4.56 -1.82 9.06
N VAL A 115 -3.53 -1.34 8.35
CA VAL A 115 -2.16 -1.90 8.47
C VAL A 115 -1.60 -1.69 9.88
N VAL A 116 -1.83 -0.52 10.49
CA VAL A 116 -1.43 -0.26 11.88
C VAL A 116 -2.17 -1.18 12.84
N ASP A 117 -3.49 -1.33 12.68
CA ASP A 117 -4.30 -2.22 13.52
C ASP A 117 -3.85 -3.68 13.41
N ALA A 118 -3.55 -4.12 12.19
CA ALA A 118 -2.99 -5.44 11.92
C ALA A 118 -1.60 -5.63 12.56
N ALA A 119 -0.73 -4.62 12.52
CA ALA A 119 0.56 -4.68 13.20
C ALA A 119 0.40 -4.80 14.72
N LEU A 120 -0.59 -4.11 15.31
CA LEU A 120 -0.92 -4.24 16.72
C LEU A 120 -1.51 -5.62 17.06
N GLU A 121 -2.29 -6.22 16.16
CA GLU A 121 -2.80 -7.59 16.29
C GLU A 121 -1.65 -8.61 16.28
N VAL A 122 -0.74 -8.53 15.30
CA VAL A 122 0.46 -9.38 15.23
C VAL A 122 1.32 -9.19 16.48
N HIS A 123 1.53 -7.94 16.92
CA HIS A 123 2.27 -7.67 18.15
C HIS A 123 1.65 -8.43 19.33
N LYS A 124 0.33 -8.39 19.53
CA LYS A 124 -0.35 -9.12 20.62
C LYS A 124 -0.14 -10.64 20.58
N VAL A 125 -0.05 -11.23 19.38
CA VAL A 125 0.15 -12.67 19.17
C VAL A 125 1.57 -13.12 19.51
N LEU A 126 2.57 -12.27 19.25
CA LEU A 126 3.98 -12.57 19.52
C LEU A 126 4.32 -12.49 21.01
N THR A 127 5.27 -13.30 21.47
CA THR A 127 5.82 -13.24 22.83
C THR A 127 6.70 -12.00 23.02
N PRO A 128 7.00 -11.59 24.27
CA PRO A 128 7.94 -10.52 24.54
C PRO A 128 9.32 -10.73 23.88
N GLU A 129 9.82 -11.96 23.87
CA GLU A 129 11.10 -12.34 23.29
C GLU A 129 11.11 -12.16 21.76
N GLN A 130 10.06 -12.66 21.08
CA GLN A 130 9.90 -12.51 19.63
C GLN A 130 9.80 -11.03 19.21
N ARG A 131 9.07 -10.22 19.98
CA ARG A 131 8.98 -8.75 19.76
C ARG A 131 10.34 -8.08 19.94
N LYS A 132 11.13 -8.53 20.92
CA LYS A 132 12.49 -8.01 21.15
C LYS A 132 13.38 -8.28 19.93
N THR A 133 13.37 -9.50 19.40
CA THR A 133 14.08 -9.87 18.18
C THR A 133 13.72 -8.95 17.02
N LEU A 134 12.42 -8.76 16.76
CA LEU A 134 11.95 -7.83 15.72
C LEU A 134 12.44 -6.40 15.92
N SER A 135 12.39 -5.89 17.15
CA SER A 135 12.83 -4.51 17.44
C SER A 135 14.33 -4.32 17.28
N THR A 136 15.14 -5.36 17.58
CA THR A 136 16.60 -5.35 17.38
C THR A 136 16.94 -5.36 15.90
N GLU A 137 16.35 -6.25 15.11
CA GLU A 137 16.56 -6.28 13.67
C GLU A 137 16.15 -4.97 13.00
N TYR A 138 15.04 -4.38 13.45
CA TYR A 138 14.60 -3.08 12.94
C TYR A 138 15.64 -1.99 13.22
N ARG A 139 16.17 -1.97 14.44
CA ARG A 139 17.22 -1.03 14.86
C ARG A 139 18.51 -1.21 14.03
N GLU A 140 18.94 -2.45 13.82
CA GLU A 140 20.11 -2.77 13.00
C GLU A 140 19.96 -2.29 11.55
N ARG A 141 18.77 -2.49 10.95
CA ARG A 141 18.48 -2.01 9.58
C ARG A 141 18.43 -0.50 9.48
N MET A 142 18.06 0.19 10.55
CA MET A 142 18.06 1.65 10.63
C MET A 142 19.45 2.25 10.89
N GLY A 143 20.48 1.41 11.09
CA GLY A 143 21.85 1.86 11.37
C GLY A 143 22.05 2.44 12.76
N ASP A 144 21.10 2.21 13.67
CA ASP A 144 21.06 2.81 15.00
C ASP A 144 21.62 1.80 16.03
N GLN A 145 22.92 1.51 16.00
CA GLN A 145 23.51 0.64 17.05
C GLN A 145 23.60 1.41 18.39
N PRO A 146 23.34 0.75 19.53
CA PRO A 146 23.53 1.37 20.85
C PRO A 146 24.99 1.74 21.13
#